data_AF-A0A2H0D802-F1
#
_entry.id   AF-A0A2H0D802-F1
#
_cell.length_a   1.000
_cell.length_b   1.000
_cell.length_c   1.000
_cell.angle_alpha   90.00
_cell.angle_beta   90.00
_cell.angle_gamma   90.00
#
_symmetry.space_group_name_H-M   'P 1'
#
loop_
_entity.id
_entity.type
_entity.pdbx_description
1 polymer ?
#
loop_
_entity_poly.entity_id
_entity_poly.type
_entity_poly.pdbx_seq_one_letter_code
_entity_poly.pdbx_strand_id
1 'polypeptide(L)'
;LKNYLQPFEEYWIRFDDLKSALPKTSTNKKHQDWIMQHCLQSCQTLPDFFDAHWLSSYQTEWVFESTLKNLHQLNYPKPLQQNIAIDLWEGRLAFDPEFAYQHPLIKLITQRLQQPVQWALNPLMELTTLSYRYHHALSSRLGKNWLTHLQALSQSQVRDQQIDLPTYLNQLISQHPQAQFIIVDAMASFTWTALEPMFSQTLKGWTLGETKILKLSNANTSQPSDTKHCYDLLQQNTPMMSFKKINVLDELIHQQCFEFDFLIEKAAVEIKQKLIKLESQLQPDQPLVIFSDHGFRLNAEGKKYQHGGSSWLENWIPVVTYLPKHLFSDKLL
;
A
#
# COMPACT_ATOMS: atom_id res chain seq x y z
N LEU A 1 -34.47 32.74 17.05
CA LEU A 1 -33.50 31.64 17.31
C LEU A 1 -33.81 30.78 18.55
N LYS A 2 -34.74 31.15 19.44
CA LYS A 2 -35.12 30.34 20.62
C LYS A 2 -36.33 29.39 20.48
N ASN A 3 -37.00 29.35 19.33
CA ASN A 3 -38.25 28.58 19.15
C ASN A 3 -38.14 27.35 18.22
N TYR A 4 -36.93 26.85 17.94
CA TYR A 4 -36.73 25.66 17.08
C TYR A 4 -36.10 24.46 17.78
N LEU A 5 -35.85 24.52 19.09
CA LEU A 5 -35.17 23.45 19.85
C LEU A 5 -36.09 22.66 20.81
N GLN A 6 -37.38 23.00 20.88
CA GLN A 6 -38.26 22.50 21.95
C GLN A 6 -38.88 21.09 21.80
N PRO A 7 -38.83 20.31 20.70
CA PRO A 7 -39.32 18.93 20.76
C PRO A 7 -38.26 17.88 21.16
N PHE A 8 -36.98 18.23 21.38
CA PHE A 8 -35.92 17.22 21.55
C PHE A 8 -35.18 17.26 22.89
N GLU A 9 -35.44 18.25 23.75
CA GLU A 9 -34.81 18.30 25.09
C GLU A 9 -35.33 17.23 26.06
N GLU A 10 -36.48 16.60 25.80
CA GLU A 10 -37.01 15.50 26.61
C GLU A 10 -36.44 14.11 26.27
N TYR A 11 -35.57 14.02 25.25
CA TYR A 11 -34.98 12.75 24.81
C TYR A 11 -33.47 12.72 25.07
N TRP A 12 -33.06 12.92 26.33
CA TRP A 12 -31.79 12.37 26.84
C TRP A 12 -31.94 10.85 27.00
N ILE A 13 -32.26 10.17 25.91
CA ILE A 13 -32.30 8.72 25.85
C ILE A 13 -30.84 8.27 25.69
N ARG A 14 -30.33 7.49 26.65
CA ARG A 14 -29.03 6.82 26.49
C ARG A 14 -29.10 6.00 25.20
N PHE A 15 -28.06 5.99 24.39
CA PHE A 15 -28.09 5.34 23.08
C PHE A 15 -28.54 3.85 23.14
N ASP A 16 -28.32 3.19 24.28
CA ASP A 16 -28.81 1.84 24.58
C ASP A 16 -30.34 1.73 24.61
N ASP A 17 -31.04 2.75 25.11
CA ASP A 17 -32.51 2.81 25.17
C ASP A 17 -33.11 3.09 23.77
N LEU A 18 -32.38 3.77 22.88
CA LEU A 18 -32.75 3.99 21.47
C LEU A 18 -32.70 2.68 20.66
N LYS A 19 -31.73 1.79 20.92
CA LYS A 19 -31.65 0.45 20.27
C LYS A 19 -32.90 -0.39 20.51
N SER A 20 -33.50 -0.30 21.70
CA SER A 20 -34.72 -1.06 22.06
C SER A 20 -36.03 -0.40 21.63
N ALA A 21 -36.03 0.92 21.41
CA ALA A 21 -37.25 1.69 21.13
C ALA A 21 -37.52 1.93 19.62
N LEU A 22 -36.55 1.65 18.75
CA LEU A 22 -36.68 1.96 17.33
C LEU A 22 -37.43 0.86 16.56
N PRO A 23 -38.51 1.19 15.84
CA PRO A 23 -39.04 0.31 14.81
C PRO A 23 -37.92 0.08 13.78
N LYS A 24 -37.70 -1.18 13.38
CA LYS A 24 -36.75 -1.57 12.31
C LYS A 24 -37.01 -0.90 10.95
N THR A 25 -37.96 0.03 10.86
CA THR A 25 -38.52 0.62 9.64
C THR A 25 -38.88 2.11 9.80
N SER A 26 -38.17 2.89 10.62
CA SER A 26 -38.37 4.35 10.64
C SER A 26 -37.98 4.96 9.28
N THR A 27 -38.96 5.20 8.41
CA THR A 27 -38.82 5.82 7.07
C THR A 27 -38.75 7.36 7.12
N ASN A 28 -38.75 7.96 8.32
CA ASN A 28 -38.71 9.41 8.46
C ASN A 28 -37.28 9.92 8.29
N LYS A 29 -37.00 10.49 7.12
CA LYS A 29 -35.72 11.13 6.76
C LYS A 29 -35.14 12.02 7.87
N LYS A 30 -35.96 12.89 8.48
CA LYS A 30 -35.49 13.82 9.53
C LYS A 30 -34.94 13.08 10.76
N HIS A 31 -35.54 11.93 11.09
CA HIS A 31 -35.11 11.13 12.21
C HIS A 31 -33.78 10.41 11.89
N GLN A 32 -33.65 9.88 10.68
CA GLN A 32 -32.40 9.24 10.24
C GLN A 32 -31.25 10.24 10.10
N ASP A 33 -31.51 11.44 9.57
CA ASP A 33 -30.56 12.54 9.51
C ASP A 33 -30.06 12.89 10.92
N TRP A 34 -30.97 13.02 11.89
CA TRP A 34 -30.61 13.29 13.29
C TRP A 34 -29.74 12.18 13.90
N ILE A 35 -30.08 10.90 13.69
CA ILE A 35 -29.26 9.78 14.20
C ILE A 35 -27.86 9.82 13.56
N MET A 36 -27.77 9.97 12.25
CA MET A 36 -26.48 9.98 11.55
C MET A 36 -25.62 11.16 11.98
N GLN A 37 -26.21 12.35 12.07
CA GLN A 37 -25.54 13.54 12.62
C GLN A 37 -25.00 13.26 14.03
N HIS A 38 -25.82 12.73 14.92
CA HIS A 38 -25.41 12.47 16.30
C HIS A 38 -24.27 11.45 16.39
N CYS A 39 -24.34 10.37 15.61
CA CYS A 39 -23.29 9.35 15.57
C CYS A 39 -21.96 9.93 15.07
N LEU A 40 -22.00 10.68 13.97
CA LEU A 40 -20.81 11.31 13.39
C LEU A 40 -20.18 12.31 14.36
N GLN A 41 -20.96 13.24 14.91
CA GLN A 41 -20.48 14.29 15.81
C GLN A 41 -19.98 13.73 17.16
N SER A 42 -20.64 12.69 17.68
CA SER A 42 -20.32 12.10 18.99
C SER A 42 -19.34 10.93 18.93
N CYS A 43 -18.79 10.61 17.74
CA CYS A 43 -17.90 9.46 17.53
C CYS A 43 -18.51 8.13 18.03
N GLN A 44 -19.74 7.84 17.60
CA GLN A 44 -20.43 6.60 17.92
C GLN A 44 -20.66 5.75 16.66
N THR A 45 -20.69 4.43 16.80
CA THR A 45 -20.99 3.52 15.69
C THR A 45 -22.39 3.77 15.13
N LEU A 46 -22.55 3.68 13.80
CA LEU A 46 -23.88 3.78 13.19
C LEU A 46 -24.71 2.52 13.44
N PRO A 47 -26.04 2.66 13.64
CA PRO A 47 -26.94 1.50 13.66
C PRO A 47 -26.98 0.73 12.33
N ASP A 48 -27.17 -0.58 12.40
CA ASP A 48 -27.13 -1.49 11.23
C ASP A 48 -28.26 -1.27 10.20
N PHE A 49 -29.28 -0.47 10.51
CA PHE A 49 -30.39 -0.19 9.59
C PHE A 49 -30.05 0.88 8.54
N PHE A 50 -28.89 1.53 8.62
CA PHE A 50 -28.43 2.47 7.58
C PHE A 50 -27.95 1.72 6.34
N ASP A 51 -28.75 1.76 5.28
CA ASP A 51 -28.38 1.23 3.97
C ASP A 51 -27.47 2.19 3.17
N ALA A 52 -26.96 1.72 2.04
CA ALA A 52 -26.07 2.49 1.17
C ALA A 52 -26.68 3.81 0.65
N HIS A 53 -28.01 3.87 0.49
CA HIS A 53 -28.68 5.09 0.04
C HIS A 53 -28.57 6.17 1.11
N TRP A 54 -28.85 5.84 2.36
CA TRP A 54 -28.75 6.80 3.46
C TRP A 54 -27.32 7.27 3.71
N LEU A 55 -26.34 6.37 3.64
CA LEU A 55 -24.92 6.72 3.81
C LEU A 55 -24.41 7.73 2.77
N SER A 56 -25.07 7.84 1.61
CA SER A 56 -24.76 8.85 0.59
C SER A 56 -25.36 10.23 0.86
N SER A 57 -26.26 10.33 1.85
CA SER A 57 -27.03 11.53 2.15
C SER A 57 -26.55 12.31 3.38
N TYR A 58 -25.48 11.88 4.04
CA TYR A 58 -24.91 12.64 5.15
C TYR A 58 -24.43 14.02 4.69
N GLN A 59 -24.36 14.95 5.64
CA GLN A 59 -23.87 16.30 5.38
C GLN A 59 -22.46 16.49 5.95
N THR A 60 -21.62 17.23 5.23
CA THR A 60 -20.22 17.49 5.58
C THR A 60 -20.05 18.10 6.97
N GLU A 61 -20.97 19.00 7.36
CA GLU A 61 -21.01 19.66 8.66
C GLU A 61 -21.27 18.72 9.84
N TRP A 62 -21.63 17.47 9.59
CA TRP A 62 -21.80 16.46 10.62
C TRP A 62 -20.48 15.75 10.97
N VAL A 63 -19.48 15.84 10.10
CA VAL A 63 -18.19 15.15 10.27
C VAL A 63 -17.21 16.09 10.97
N PHE A 64 -16.85 15.75 12.20
CA PHE A 64 -15.91 16.53 12.99
C PHE A 64 -14.51 15.92 12.92
N GLU A 65 -13.51 16.70 13.31
CA GLU A 65 -12.13 16.24 13.35
C GLU A 65 -11.97 15.00 14.25
N SER A 66 -12.69 14.95 15.38
CA SER A 66 -12.75 13.77 16.25
C SER A 66 -13.24 12.53 15.52
N THR A 67 -14.22 12.66 14.61
CA THR A 67 -14.70 11.58 13.76
C THR A 67 -13.58 11.08 12.84
N LEU A 68 -12.82 11.99 12.22
CA LEU A 68 -11.70 11.64 11.35
C LEU A 68 -10.59 10.91 12.13
N LYS A 69 -10.25 11.39 13.32
CA LYS A 69 -9.24 10.79 14.22
C LYS A 69 -9.62 9.36 14.62
N ASN A 70 -10.91 9.12 14.87
CA ASN A 70 -11.43 7.84 15.36
C ASN A 70 -12.05 6.94 14.27
N LEU A 71 -12.02 7.34 12.99
CA LEU A 71 -12.74 6.64 11.91
C LEU A 71 -12.42 5.13 11.83
N HIS A 72 -11.18 4.75 12.15
CA HIS A 72 -10.75 3.34 12.19
C HIS A 72 -11.44 2.49 13.28
N GLN A 73 -11.87 3.10 14.38
CA GLN A 73 -12.55 2.43 15.50
C GLN A 73 -14.06 2.39 15.32
N LEU A 74 -14.62 3.36 14.60
CA LEU A 74 -16.07 3.53 14.45
C LEU A 74 -16.70 2.48 13.53
N ASN A 75 -15.89 1.73 12.77
CA ASN A 75 -16.32 0.66 11.86
C ASN A 75 -17.51 1.04 10.97
N TYR A 76 -17.54 2.29 10.49
CA TYR A 76 -18.59 2.76 9.60
C TYR A 76 -18.61 1.95 8.30
N PRO A 77 -19.76 1.82 7.62
CA PRO A 77 -19.79 1.10 6.37
C PRO A 77 -18.90 1.77 5.30
N LYS A 78 -18.24 0.97 4.47
CA LYS A 78 -17.26 1.43 3.46
C LYS A 78 -17.75 2.61 2.59
N PRO A 79 -19.01 2.64 2.10
CA PRO A 79 -19.49 3.77 1.30
C PRO A 79 -19.39 5.12 2.03
N LEU A 80 -19.72 5.15 3.33
CA LEU A 80 -19.61 6.36 4.13
C LEU A 80 -18.16 6.78 4.34
N GLN A 81 -17.28 5.83 4.68
CA GLN A 81 -15.84 6.10 4.81
C GLN A 81 -15.26 6.69 3.52
N GLN A 82 -15.66 6.17 2.36
CA GLN A 82 -15.25 6.67 1.05
C GLN A 82 -15.80 8.06 0.75
N ASN A 83 -17.06 8.33 1.09
CA ASN A 83 -17.62 9.68 0.93
C ASN A 83 -16.87 10.70 1.80
N ILE A 84 -16.61 10.37 3.07
CA ILE A 84 -15.85 11.22 3.99
C ILE A 84 -14.46 11.49 3.42
N ALA A 85 -13.78 10.48 2.88
CA ALA A 85 -12.48 10.64 2.25
C ALA A 85 -12.56 11.56 1.01
N ILE A 86 -13.60 11.44 0.20
CA ILE A 86 -13.77 12.29 -0.98
C ILE A 86 -14.05 13.74 -0.59
N ASP A 87 -14.87 13.97 0.43
CA ASP A 87 -15.11 15.32 0.94
C ASP A 87 -13.85 15.94 1.51
N LEU A 88 -13.04 15.15 2.21
CA LEU A 88 -11.72 15.59 2.68
C LEU A 88 -10.77 15.88 1.51
N TRP A 89 -10.76 15.04 0.48
CA TRP A 89 -9.95 15.23 -0.74
C TRP A 89 -10.28 16.53 -1.47
N GLU A 90 -11.57 16.89 -1.50
CA GLU A 90 -12.10 18.09 -2.14
C GLU A 90 -12.01 19.34 -1.25
N GLY A 91 -11.48 19.20 -0.02
CA GLY A 91 -11.32 20.31 0.92
C GLY A 91 -12.62 20.77 1.57
N ARG A 92 -13.67 19.92 1.57
CA ARG A 92 -14.96 20.21 2.21
C ARG A 92 -14.98 19.95 3.72
N LEU A 93 -14.00 19.19 4.22
CA LEU A 93 -13.88 18.85 5.65
C LEU A 93 -12.66 19.53 6.26
N ALA A 94 -12.83 20.05 7.46
CA ALA A 94 -11.74 20.56 8.28
C ALA A 94 -10.98 19.39 8.93
N PHE A 95 -9.66 19.48 8.95
CA PHE A 95 -8.78 18.49 9.58
C PHE A 95 -7.44 19.14 9.96
N ASP A 96 -6.77 18.57 10.95
CA ASP A 96 -5.38 18.91 11.27
C ASP A 96 -4.42 18.07 10.41
N PRO A 97 -3.60 18.67 9.52
CA PRO A 97 -2.64 17.95 8.68
C PRO A 97 -1.44 17.38 9.44
N GLU A 98 -1.19 17.82 10.67
CA GLU A 98 -0.08 17.34 11.51
C GLU A 98 -0.48 16.10 12.33
N PHE A 99 -1.78 15.81 12.43
CA PHE A 99 -2.26 14.67 13.19
C PHE A 99 -1.95 13.33 12.50
N ALA A 100 -1.49 12.35 13.29
CA ALA A 100 -1.17 11.00 12.83
C ALA A 100 -2.42 10.10 12.75
N TYR A 101 -3.23 10.29 11.68
CA TYR A 101 -4.43 9.49 11.45
C TYR A 101 -4.11 8.01 11.23
N GLN A 102 -4.89 7.15 11.89
CA GLN A 102 -4.76 5.69 11.78
C GLN A 102 -5.59 5.12 10.63
N HIS A 103 -6.66 5.81 10.20
CA HIS A 103 -7.52 5.31 9.12
C HIS A 103 -6.82 5.44 7.75
N PRO A 104 -6.67 4.36 6.96
CA PRO A 104 -5.86 4.37 5.74
C PRO A 104 -6.29 5.40 4.69
N LEU A 105 -7.60 5.58 4.47
CA LEU A 105 -8.11 6.60 3.52
C LEU A 105 -7.80 8.03 3.97
N ILE A 106 -7.86 8.30 5.28
CA ILE A 106 -7.58 9.65 5.80
C ILE A 106 -6.07 9.91 5.71
N LYS A 107 -5.27 8.91 6.09
CA LYS A 107 -3.80 8.94 5.97
C LYS A 107 -3.34 9.20 4.53
N LEU A 108 -3.95 8.55 3.54
CA LEU A 108 -3.71 8.80 2.11
C LEU A 108 -3.89 10.28 1.76
N ILE A 109 -4.99 10.90 2.23
CA ILE A 109 -5.32 12.29 1.89
C ILE A 109 -4.39 13.26 2.61
N THR A 110 -4.13 13.05 3.90
CA THR A 110 -3.24 13.94 4.66
C THR A 110 -1.80 13.86 4.17
N GLN A 111 -1.28 12.66 3.87
CA GLN A 111 0.04 12.48 3.27
C GLN A 111 0.13 13.17 1.91
N ARG A 112 -0.88 13.04 1.04
CA ARG A 112 -0.93 13.75 -0.24
C ARG A 112 -0.77 15.26 -0.06
N LEU A 113 -1.36 15.84 0.98
CA LEU A 113 -1.36 17.29 1.18
C LEU A 113 -0.02 17.84 1.68
N GLN A 114 0.85 16.99 2.24
CA GLN A 114 2.19 17.40 2.67
C GLN A 114 3.12 17.72 1.49
N GLN A 115 2.97 17.01 0.37
CA GLN A 115 3.62 17.25 -0.93
C GLN A 115 5.03 17.89 -0.86
N PRO A 116 6.00 17.25 -0.17
CA PRO A 116 7.36 17.78 -0.11
C PRO A 116 8.03 17.78 -1.49
N VAL A 117 8.99 18.69 -1.66
CA VAL A 117 9.83 18.75 -2.88
C VAL A 117 10.57 17.43 -3.11
N GLN A 118 11.04 16.81 -2.02
CA GLN A 118 11.65 15.49 -2.03
C GLN A 118 11.06 14.63 -0.92
N TRP A 119 10.65 13.43 -1.29
CA TRP A 119 10.09 12.47 -0.38
C TRP A 119 11.18 11.62 0.29
N ALA A 120 10.99 11.34 1.58
CA ALA A 120 11.57 10.14 2.15
C ALA A 120 10.86 8.91 1.53
N LEU A 121 11.61 7.84 1.31
CA LEU A 121 11.12 6.69 0.56
C LEU A 121 9.97 5.95 1.25
N ASN A 122 10.04 5.74 2.56
CA ASN A 122 8.99 5.01 3.30
C ASN A 122 7.61 5.71 3.23
N PRO A 123 7.47 7.02 3.53
CA PRO A 123 6.20 7.71 3.34
C PRO A 123 5.66 7.66 1.90
N LEU A 124 6.55 7.73 0.90
CA LEU A 124 6.14 7.70 -0.50
C LEU A 124 5.68 6.30 -0.96
N MET A 125 6.36 5.24 -0.51
CA MET A 125 5.90 3.86 -0.71
C MET A 125 4.53 3.66 -0.06
N GLU A 126 4.35 4.10 1.18
CA GLU A 126 3.06 3.98 1.86
C GLU A 126 1.94 4.73 1.13
N LEU A 127 2.18 5.98 0.74
CA LEU A 127 1.24 6.78 -0.05
C LEU A 127 0.86 6.07 -1.35
N THR A 128 1.81 5.38 -1.97
CA THR A 128 1.60 4.62 -3.21
C THR A 128 0.77 3.37 -2.99
N THR A 129 1.12 2.56 -2.00
CA THR A 129 0.37 1.37 -1.62
C THR A 129 -1.09 1.73 -1.33
N LEU A 130 -1.32 2.80 -0.55
CA LEU A 130 -2.66 3.30 -0.27
C LEU A 130 -3.37 3.82 -1.52
N SER A 131 -2.67 4.58 -2.37
CA SER A 131 -3.25 5.09 -3.62
C SER A 131 -3.70 3.94 -4.52
N TYR A 132 -2.89 2.89 -4.68
CA TYR A 132 -3.24 1.77 -5.56
C TYR A 132 -4.35 0.91 -4.98
N ARG A 133 -4.34 0.65 -3.66
CA ARG A 133 -5.42 -0.03 -2.94
C ARG A 133 -6.77 0.64 -3.16
N TYR A 134 -6.82 1.97 -3.07
CA TYR A 134 -8.07 2.73 -3.19
C TYR A 134 -8.37 3.24 -4.59
N HIS A 135 -7.57 2.86 -5.60
CA HIS A 135 -7.70 3.38 -6.95
C HIS A 135 -9.10 3.17 -7.54
N HIS A 136 -9.66 1.96 -7.47
CA HIS A 136 -10.97 1.66 -8.05
C HIS A 136 -12.10 2.46 -7.35
N ALA A 137 -12.04 2.56 -6.03
CA ALA A 137 -13.02 3.31 -5.24
C ALA A 137 -12.98 4.84 -5.51
N LEU A 138 -11.78 5.40 -5.67
CA LEU A 138 -11.58 6.85 -5.77
C LEU A 138 -11.61 7.35 -7.22
N SER A 139 -11.10 6.58 -8.18
CA SER A 139 -11.04 7.00 -9.58
C SER A 139 -12.40 7.26 -10.21
N SER A 140 -13.41 6.44 -9.85
CA SER A 140 -14.78 6.60 -10.37
C SER A 140 -15.44 7.91 -9.95
N ARG A 141 -15.06 8.46 -8.78
CA ARG A 141 -15.66 9.67 -8.21
C ARG A 141 -14.84 10.93 -8.39
N LEU A 142 -13.51 10.81 -8.33
CA LEU A 142 -12.59 11.94 -8.47
C LEU A 142 -12.07 12.11 -9.90
N GLY A 143 -12.24 11.10 -10.75
CA GLY A 143 -11.93 11.14 -12.18
C GLY A 143 -10.53 11.67 -12.48
N LYS A 144 -10.46 12.75 -13.27
CA LYS A 144 -9.20 13.38 -13.69
C LYS A 144 -8.33 13.83 -12.52
N ASN A 145 -8.92 14.31 -11.42
CA ASN A 145 -8.15 14.77 -10.26
C ASN A 145 -7.36 13.63 -9.61
N TRP A 146 -7.95 12.44 -9.60
CA TRP A 146 -7.29 11.23 -9.12
C TRP A 146 -6.16 10.77 -10.06
N LEU A 147 -6.40 10.77 -11.37
CA LEU A 147 -5.37 10.40 -12.35
C LEU A 147 -4.17 11.37 -12.32
N THR A 148 -4.43 12.68 -12.18
CA THR A 148 -3.36 13.68 -11.98
C THR A 148 -2.54 13.39 -10.73
N HIS A 149 -3.19 12.99 -9.63
CA HIS A 149 -2.47 12.57 -8.41
C HIS A 149 -1.59 11.36 -8.65
N LEU A 150 -2.09 10.31 -9.30
CA LEU A 150 -1.28 9.11 -9.61
C LEU A 150 -0.08 9.45 -10.51
N GLN A 151 -0.26 10.36 -11.46
CA GLN A 151 0.83 10.81 -12.32
C GLN A 151 1.87 11.63 -11.55
N ALA A 152 1.44 12.58 -10.72
CA ALA A 152 2.34 13.35 -9.86
C ALA A 152 3.09 12.44 -8.88
N LEU A 153 2.41 11.43 -8.33
CA LEU A 153 3.01 10.40 -7.49
C LEU A 153 4.12 9.67 -8.25
N SER A 154 3.89 9.22 -9.48
CA SER A 154 4.92 8.54 -10.28
C SER A 154 6.14 9.42 -10.60
N GLN A 155 5.95 10.73 -10.67
CA GLN A 155 6.99 11.72 -10.97
C GLN A 155 7.67 12.30 -9.73
N SER A 156 7.27 11.85 -8.54
CA SER A 156 7.80 12.33 -7.27
C SER A 156 9.29 12.06 -7.15
N GLN A 157 10.02 13.03 -6.61
CA GLN A 157 11.45 12.91 -6.36
C GLN A 157 11.68 12.21 -5.02
N VAL A 158 12.50 11.17 -5.05
CA VAL A 158 12.96 10.46 -3.84
C VAL A 158 14.26 11.11 -3.38
N ARG A 159 14.39 11.35 -2.07
CA ARG A 159 15.66 11.80 -1.49
C ARG A 159 16.74 10.76 -1.80
N ASP A 160 17.82 11.23 -2.41
CA ASP A 160 18.82 10.37 -3.04
C ASP A 160 19.43 9.38 -2.05
N GLN A 161 19.61 8.14 -2.50
CA GLN A 161 20.41 7.15 -1.79
C GLN A 161 21.77 7.05 -2.47
N GLN A 162 22.84 7.04 -1.67
CA GLN A 162 24.21 7.17 -2.13
C GLN A 162 24.74 5.98 -2.95
N ILE A 163 23.99 4.87 -3.04
CA ILE A 163 24.46 3.62 -3.66
C ILE A 163 23.37 3.07 -4.58
N ASP A 164 23.72 2.84 -5.84
CA ASP A 164 22.87 2.19 -6.84
C ASP A 164 22.89 0.65 -6.71
N LEU A 165 21.96 -0.01 -7.39
CA LEU A 165 21.84 -1.46 -7.37
C LEU A 165 23.13 -2.17 -7.82
N PRO A 166 23.75 -1.87 -8.98
CA PRO A 166 24.95 -2.57 -9.41
C PRO A 166 26.12 -2.45 -8.43
N THR A 167 26.34 -1.27 -7.88
CA THR A 167 27.40 -1.04 -6.88
C THR A 167 27.14 -1.87 -5.64
N TYR A 168 25.90 -1.90 -5.15
CA TYR A 168 25.54 -2.71 -3.98
C TYR A 168 25.65 -4.21 -4.26
N LEU A 169 25.19 -4.69 -5.41
CA LEU A 169 25.32 -6.11 -5.77
C LEU A 169 26.78 -6.54 -5.86
N ASN A 170 27.65 -5.71 -6.44
CA ASN A 170 29.09 -5.98 -6.47
C ASN A 170 29.69 -6.09 -5.06
N GLN A 171 29.31 -5.19 -4.14
CA GLN A 171 29.73 -5.26 -2.75
C GLN A 171 29.22 -6.53 -2.08
N LEU A 172 27.95 -6.88 -2.30
CA LEU A 172 27.33 -8.07 -1.72
C LEU A 172 28.00 -9.36 -2.23
N ILE A 173 28.19 -9.49 -3.54
CA ILE A 173 28.88 -10.63 -4.16
C ILE A 173 30.30 -10.76 -3.60
N SER A 174 31.01 -9.64 -3.43
CA SER A 174 32.36 -9.64 -2.87
C SER A 174 32.39 -10.08 -1.39
N GLN A 175 31.38 -9.70 -0.60
CA GLN A 175 31.26 -10.05 0.82
C GLN A 175 30.73 -11.47 1.05
N HIS A 176 29.90 -11.95 0.13
CA HIS A 176 29.22 -13.24 0.19
C HIS A 176 29.36 -13.97 -1.15
N PRO A 177 30.56 -14.50 -1.48
CA PRO A 177 30.81 -15.15 -2.77
C PRO A 177 30.01 -16.44 -3.00
N GLN A 178 29.42 -16.99 -1.93
CA GLN A 178 28.54 -18.15 -1.97
C GLN A 178 27.05 -17.77 -1.92
N ALA A 179 26.71 -16.48 -1.99
CA ALA A 179 25.31 -16.07 -2.02
C ALA A 179 24.59 -16.65 -3.24
N GLN A 180 23.35 -17.05 -3.02
CA GLN A 180 22.42 -17.47 -4.05
C GLN A 180 21.45 -16.34 -4.33
N PHE A 181 20.91 -16.27 -5.55
CA PHE A 181 20.12 -15.12 -6.00
C PHE A 181 18.75 -15.55 -6.53
N ILE A 182 17.71 -14.81 -6.19
CA ILE A 182 16.39 -14.91 -6.80
C ILE A 182 16.00 -13.54 -7.30
N ILE A 183 15.63 -13.47 -8.58
CA ILE A 183 15.11 -12.26 -9.20
C ILE A 183 13.60 -12.43 -9.34
N VAL A 184 12.84 -11.56 -8.69
CA VAL A 184 11.38 -11.51 -8.80
C VAL A 184 11.03 -10.37 -9.74
N ASP A 185 10.71 -10.71 -10.99
CA ASP A 185 10.42 -9.76 -12.06
C ASP A 185 9.28 -8.82 -11.66
N ALA A 186 9.41 -7.53 -11.98
CA ALA A 186 8.43 -6.49 -11.64
C ALA A 186 8.09 -6.35 -10.13
N MET A 187 8.90 -6.83 -9.19
CA MET A 187 8.68 -6.59 -7.76
C MET A 187 9.05 -5.15 -7.37
N ALA A 188 8.07 -4.26 -7.41
CA ALA A 188 8.24 -2.87 -6.99
C ALA A 188 8.39 -2.72 -5.47
N SER A 189 9.09 -1.69 -5.01
CA SER A 189 9.34 -1.44 -3.59
C SER A 189 8.05 -1.32 -2.74
N PHE A 190 7.00 -0.71 -3.29
CA PHE A 190 5.70 -0.53 -2.61
C PHE A 190 4.88 -1.83 -2.47
N THR A 191 5.30 -2.95 -3.08
CA THR A 191 4.65 -4.26 -2.90
C THR A 191 5.35 -5.11 -1.84
N TRP A 192 6.61 -4.81 -1.51
CA TRP A 192 7.44 -5.63 -0.63
C TRP A 192 6.79 -5.89 0.72
N THR A 193 6.30 -4.85 1.41
CA THR A 193 5.70 -4.99 2.74
C THR A 193 4.55 -6.00 2.78
N ALA A 194 3.79 -6.11 1.69
CA ALA A 194 2.67 -7.06 1.61
C ALA A 194 3.11 -8.47 1.20
N LEU A 195 4.24 -8.61 0.48
CA LEU A 195 4.78 -9.89 0.04
C LEU A 195 5.77 -10.51 1.04
N GLU A 196 6.44 -9.70 1.86
CA GLU A 196 7.44 -10.12 2.85
C GLU A 196 6.97 -11.27 3.74
N PRO A 197 5.75 -11.25 4.33
CA PRO A 197 5.31 -12.34 5.19
C PRO A 197 5.27 -13.68 4.46
N MET A 198 4.95 -13.69 3.16
CA MET A 198 4.95 -14.90 2.34
C MET A 198 6.37 -15.44 2.13
N PHE A 199 7.35 -14.57 1.84
CA PHE A 199 8.75 -15.00 1.72
C PHE A 199 9.25 -15.58 3.04
N SER A 200 9.05 -14.87 4.15
CA SER A 200 9.47 -15.30 5.50
C SER A 200 8.85 -16.65 5.92
N GLN A 201 7.59 -16.91 5.55
CA GLN A 201 6.92 -18.18 5.82
C GLN A 201 7.40 -19.33 4.92
N THR A 202 7.84 -19.02 3.70
CA THR A 202 8.22 -20.01 2.69
C THR A 202 9.68 -20.40 2.81
N LEU A 203 10.58 -19.45 3.07
CA LEU A 203 12.04 -19.65 3.11
C LEU A 203 12.52 -20.05 4.50
N LYS A 204 12.07 -21.22 4.99
CA LYS A 204 12.25 -21.64 6.39
C LYS A 204 13.70 -21.91 6.79
N GLY A 205 14.57 -22.20 5.82
CA GLY A 205 16.02 -22.38 6.01
C GLY A 205 16.77 -21.08 6.32
N TRP A 206 16.11 -19.92 6.12
CA TRP A 206 16.73 -18.61 6.27
C TRP A 206 15.98 -17.74 7.27
N THR A 207 16.62 -16.64 7.67
CA THR A 207 16.03 -15.56 8.46
C THR A 207 16.30 -14.25 7.73
N LEU A 208 15.29 -13.38 7.67
CA LEU A 208 15.44 -12.06 7.09
C LEU A 208 16.55 -11.29 7.82
N GLY A 209 17.60 -10.92 7.11
CA GLY A 209 18.73 -10.16 7.64
C GLY A 209 18.56 -8.67 7.38
N GLU A 210 18.49 -8.28 6.11
CA GLU A 210 18.42 -6.88 5.70
C GLU A 210 17.44 -6.70 4.53
N THR A 211 16.73 -5.57 4.50
CA THR A 211 16.02 -5.08 3.32
C THR A 211 16.55 -3.70 3.00
N LYS A 212 17.05 -3.52 1.78
CA LYS A 212 17.36 -2.21 1.20
C LYS A 212 16.43 -1.94 0.04
N ILE A 213 16.06 -0.68 -0.15
CA ILE A 213 15.38 -0.26 -1.37
C ILE A 213 16.36 0.56 -2.19
N LEU A 214 16.77 0.04 -3.34
CA LEU A 214 17.84 0.61 -4.15
C LEU A 214 17.31 1.13 -5.48
N LYS A 215 18.01 2.12 -6.00
CA LYS A 215 17.72 2.74 -7.29
C LYS A 215 18.50 2.03 -8.41
N LEU A 216 17.84 1.85 -9.56
CA LEU A 216 18.47 1.48 -10.82
C LEU A 216 19.24 2.69 -11.41
N SER A 217 20.53 2.51 -11.73
CA SER A 217 21.49 3.53 -12.18
C SER A 217 21.19 4.18 -13.54
N ASN A 218 20.64 3.44 -14.52
CA ASN A 218 20.45 3.78 -15.92
C ASN A 218 19.03 3.41 -16.41
N ALA A 219 18.02 4.16 -15.96
CA ALA A 219 16.69 4.06 -16.57
C ALA A 219 16.60 4.73 -17.97
N ASN A 220 17.63 5.46 -18.42
CA ASN A 220 17.51 6.45 -19.51
C ASN A 220 18.74 6.60 -20.44
N THR A 221 19.68 5.68 -20.47
CA THR A 221 20.88 5.81 -21.32
C THR A 221 21.00 4.65 -22.29
N SER A 222 21.58 4.92 -23.48
CA SER A 222 21.89 3.97 -24.57
C SER A 222 22.91 2.88 -24.20
N GLN A 223 23.11 2.66 -22.91
CA GLN A 223 23.92 1.64 -22.25
C GLN A 223 23.07 0.36 -22.10
N PRO A 224 23.67 -0.83 -21.91
CA PRO A 224 22.91 -2.00 -21.49
C PRO A 224 22.09 -1.65 -20.24
N SER A 225 20.79 -1.96 -20.25
CA SER A 225 19.90 -1.71 -19.12
C SER A 225 20.52 -2.24 -17.82
N ASP A 226 20.32 -1.58 -16.68
CA ASP A 226 20.88 -2.07 -15.41
C ASP A 226 20.47 -3.50 -15.11
N THR A 227 19.29 -3.89 -15.57
CA THR A 227 18.82 -5.27 -15.64
C THR A 227 19.87 -6.18 -16.27
N LYS A 228 20.30 -5.88 -17.51
CA LYS A 228 21.36 -6.62 -18.21
C LYS A 228 22.69 -6.55 -17.47
N HIS A 229 23.08 -5.39 -16.96
CA HIS A 229 24.33 -5.28 -16.20
C HIS A 229 24.32 -6.13 -14.92
N CYS A 230 23.20 -6.18 -14.20
CA CYS A 230 23.03 -7.07 -13.04
C CYS A 230 23.09 -8.54 -13.45
N TYR A 231 22.45 -8.93 -14.56
CA TYR A 231 22.56 -10.29 -15.09
C TYR A 231 24.01 -10.64 -15.48
N ASP A 232 24.71 -9.73 -16.15
CA ASP A 232 26.10 -9.92 -16.57
C ASP A 232 27.02 -10.07 -15.33
N LEU A 233 26.83 -9.24 -14.29
CA LEU A 233 27.54 -9.34 -13.02
C LEU A 233 27.32 -10.70 -12.35
N LEU A 234 26.06 -11.16 -12.29
CA LEU A 234 25.73 -12.47 -11.73
C LEU A 234 26.35 -13.60 -12.57
N GLN A 235 26.24 -13.56 -13.89
CA GLN A 235 26.80 -14.58 -14.78
C GLN A 235 28.32 -14.69 -14.67
N GLN A 236 29.02 -13.56 -14.55
CA GLN A 236 30.48 -13.54 -14.44
C GLN A 236 30.98 -14.07 -13.10
N ASN A 237 30.25 -13.80 -12.01
CA ASN A 237 30.71 -14.11 -10.65
C ASN A 237 30.08 -15.37 -10.06
N THR A 238 29.09 -15.98 -10.73
CA THR A 238 28.40 -17.18 -10.22
C THR A 238 28.30 -18.29 -11.27
N PRO A 239 29.36 -19.11 -11.46
CA PRO A 239 29.58 -19.81 -12.73
C PRO A 239 28.64 -20.99 -13.06
N MET A 240 27.87 -21.54 -12.12
CA MET A 240 26.88 -22.58 -12.43
C MET A 240 25.80 -22.60 -11.36
N MET A 241 24.54 -22.34 -11.74
CA MET A 241 23.29 -22.47 -10.95
C MET A 241 22.74 -21.28 -10.14
N SER A 242 23.47 -20.19 -9.85
CA SER A 242 23.14 -19.41 -8.64
C SER A 242 21.92 -18.47 -8.70
N PHE A 243 21.43 -18.06 -9.88
CA PHE A 243 20.28 -17.16 -9.96
C PHE A 243 19.04 -17.77 -10.61
N LYS A 244 17.89 -17.59 -9.96
CA LYS A 244 16.58 -18.07 -10.42
C LYS A 244 15.66 -16.88 -10.65
N LYS A 245 14.98 -16.83 -11.80
CA LYS A 245 13.99 -15.79 -12.10
C LYS A 245 12.56 -16.27 -11.84
N ILE A 246 11.75 -15.42 -11.22
CA ILE A 246 10.32 -15.62 -10.98
C ILE A 246 9.57 -14.48 -11.67
N ASN A 247 8.82 -14.78 -12.73
CA ASN A 247 8.18 -13.75 -13.58
C ASN A 247 6.71 -13.45 -13.21
N VAL A 248 6.24 -13.97 -12.08
CA VAL A 248 4.80 -13.98 -11.73
C VAL A 248 4.20 -12.58 -11.74
N LEU A 249 4.85 -11.60 -11.09
CA LEU A 249 4.31 -10.24 -11.03
C LEU A 249 4.25 -9.60 -12.41
N ASP A 250 5.31 -9.72 -13.22
CA ASP A 250 5.34 -9.22 -14.60
C ASP A 250 4.22 -9.83 -15.45
N GLU A 251 4.05 -11.16 -15.39
CA GLU A 251 2.97 -11.85 -16.10
C GLU A 251 1.58 -11.34 -15.66
N LEU A 252 1.37 -11.13 -14.36
CA LEU A 252 0.08 -10.67 -13.82
C LEU A 252 -0.25 -9.23 -14.23
N ILE A 253 0.73 -8.32 -14.24
CA ILE A 253 0.50 -6.93 -14.62
C ILE A 253 0.21 -6.75 -16.12
N HIS A 254 0.68 -7.68 -16.98
CA HIS A 254 0.38 -7.69 -18.42
C HIS A 254 -0.94 -8.36 -18.80
N GLN A 255 -1.48 -9.26 -17.95
CA GLN A 255 -2.74 -9.97 -18.23
C GLN A 255 -3.95 -9.03 -18.19
N GLN A 256 -4.23 -8.45 -17.02
CA GLN A 256 -5.35 -7.54 -16.81
C GLN A 256 -5.11 -6.62 -15.62
N CYS A 257 -5.84 -5.50 -15.56
CA CYS A 257 -5.73 -4.56 -14.45
C CYS A 257 -6.52 -5.06 -13.23
N PHE A 258 -5.92 -5.96 -12.47
CA PHE A 258 -6.45 -6.41 -11.19
C PHE A 258 -6.52 -5.25 -10.17
N GLU A 259 -7.52 -5.27 -9.29
CA GLU A 259 -7.48 -4.46 -8.07
C GLU A 259 -6.20 -4.79 -7.29
N PHE A 260 -5.57 -3.78 -6.70
CA PHE A 260 -4.21 -3.91 -6.17
C PHE A 260 -4.09 -5.00 -5.09
N ASP A 261 -5.01 -5.06 -4.13
CA ASP A 261 -4.96 -6.11 -3.09
C ASP A 261 -5.10 -7.51 -3.69
N PHE A 262 -5.98 -7.68 -4.68
CA PHE A 262 -6.13 -8.96 -5.38
C PHE A 262 -4.87 -9.32 -6.19
N LEU A 263 -4.25 -8.34 -6.86
CA LEU A 263 -2.96 -8.54 -7.55
C LEU A 263 -1.90 -9.08 -6.58
N ILE A 264 -1.77 -8.46 -5.40
CA ILE A 264 -0.80 -8.84 -4.39
C ILE A 264 -1.10 -10.22 -3.80
N GLU A 265 -2.35 -10.51 -3.46
CA GLU A 265 -2.76 -11.83 -2.95
C GLU A 265 -2.46 -12.93 -3.97
N LYS A 266 -2.83 -12.70 -5.24
CA LYS A 266 -2.58 -13.65 -6.32
C LYS A 266 -1.09 -13.85 -6.56
N ALA A 267 -0.32 -12.75 -6.62
CA ALA A 267 1.13 -12.80 -6.75
C ALA A 267 1.79 -13.55 -5.59
N ALA A 268 1.36 -13.31 -4.35
CA ALA A 268 1.88 -14.01 -3.18
C ALA A 268 1.68 -15.52 -3.28
N VAL A 269 0.49 -15.98 -3.69
CA VAL A 269 0.19 -17.40 -3.87
C VAL A 269 1.05 -18.03 -4.98
N GLU A 270 1.14 -17.39 -6.14
CA GLU A 270 1.88 -17.93 -7.28
C GLU A 270 3.40 -17.89 -7.08
N ILE A 271 3.94 -16.81 -6.50
CA ILE A 271 5.36 -16.72 -6.10
C ILE A 271 5.67 -17.80 -5.07
N LYS A 272 4.83 -17.98 -4.05
CA LYS A 272 5.01 -19.05 -3.05
C LYS A 272 5.13 -20.43 -3.68
N GLN A 273 4.26 -20.75 -4.64
CA GLN A 273 4.31 -22.04 -5.33
C GLN A 273 5.60 -22.23 -6.14
N LYS A 274 6.13 -21.15 -6.75
CA LYS A 274 7.42 -21.18 -7.45
C LYS A 274 8.57 -21.34 -6.45
N LEU A 275 8.56 -20.60 -5.34
CA LEU A 275 9.57 -20.68 -4.29
C LEU A 275 9.65 -22.08 -3.66
N ILE A 276 8.52 -22.72 -3.34
CA ILE A 276 8.52 -24.09 -2.79
C ILE A 276 9.23 -25.07 -3.74
N LYS A 277 9.03 -24.93 -5.06
CA LYS A 277 9.73 -25.76 -6.05
C LYS A 277 11.22 -25.45 -6.11
N LEU A 278 11.58 -24.17 -6.00
CA LEU A 278 12.96 -23.71 -6.03
C LEU A 278 13.73 -24.03 -4.75
N GLU A 279 13.07 -24.07 -3.59
CA GLU A 279 13.70 -24.30 -2.28
C GLU A 279 14.54 -25.59 -2.27
N SER A 280 14.06 -26.65 -2.91
CA SER A 280 14.80 -27.92 -3.06
C SER A 280 16.12 -27.82 -3.84
N GLN A 281 16.33 -26.73 -4.58
CA GLN A 281 17.53 -26.46 -5.39
C GLN A 281 18.47 -25.46 -4.70
N LEU A 282 18.04 -24.86 -3.60
CA LEU A 282 18.81 -23.86 -2.85
C LEU A 282 19.59 -24.53 -1.72
N GLN A 283 20.77 -24.01 -1.43
CA GLN A 283 21.62 -24.43 -0.32
C GLN A 283 21.27 -23.64 0.95
N PRO A 284 20.66 -24.27 1.99
CA PRO A 284 20.16 -23.56 3.18
C PRO A 284 21.26 -23.03 4.12
N ASP A 285 22.50 -23.46 3.92
CA ASP A 285 23.69 -22.99 4.63
C ASP A 285 24.32 -21.74 3.99
N GLN A 286 23.84 -21.31 2.82
CA GLN A 286 24.35 -20.15 2.10
C GLN A 286 23.38 -18.96 2.18
N PRO A 287 23.86 -17.70 2.19
CA PRO A 287 22.99 -16.53 2.08
C PRO A 287 22.14 -16.56 0.81
N LEU A 288 20.93 -16.01 0.89
CA LEU A 288 20.00 -15.88 -0.22
C LEU A 288 19.66 -14.41 -0.42
N VAL A 289 19.80 -13.91 -1.64
CA VAL A 289 19.49 -12.53 -2.00
C VAL A 289 18.30 -12.54 -2.94
N ILE A 290 17.28 -11.76 -2.62
CA ILE A 290 16.08 -11.59 -3.43
C ILE A 290 15.97 -10.15 -3.87
N PHE A 291 15.88 -9.89 -5.16
CA PHE A 291 15.69 -8.54 -5.68
C PHE A 291 14.81 -8.53 -6.93
N SER A 292 14.50 -7.34 -7.42
CA SER A 292 13.78 -7.13 -8.68
C SER A 292 14.67 -6.53 -9.75
N ASP A 293 14.38 -6.71 -11.03
CA ASP A 293 15.02 -5.96 -12.12
C ASP A 293 14.31 -4.66 -12.47
N HIS A 294 13.02 -4.53 -12.12
CA HIS A 294 12.25 -3.28 -12.21
C HIS A 294 10.99 -3.32 -11.31
N GLY A 295 10.33 -2.18 -11.17
CA GLY A 295 8.98 -2.08 -10.62
C GLY A 295 7.91 -1.92 -11.71
N PHE A 296 6.74 -1.43 -11.31
CA PHE A 296 5.64 -1.15 -12.23
C PHE A 296 4.79 0.00 -11.70
N ARG A 297 3.92 0.52 -12.57
CA ARG A 297 2.94 1.55 -12.20
C ARG A 297 1.64 1.41 -12.96
N LEU A 298 0.61 2.10 -12.51
CA LEU A 298 -0.57 2.37 -13.33
C LEU A 298 -0.20 3.30 -14.50
N ASN A 299 -0.81 3.06 -15.65
CA ASN A 299 -0.71 3.92 -16.82
C ASN A 299 -1.46 5.25 -16.61
N ALA A 300 -1.34 6.19 -17.56
CA ALA A 300 -1.92 7.53 -17.42
C ALA A 300 -3.45 7.51 -17.30
N GLU A 301 -4.12 6.52 -17.88
CA GLU A 301 -5.57 6.33 -17.78
C GLU A 301 -6.01 5.61 -16.50
N GLY A 302 -5.08 5.06 -15.72
CA GLY A 302 -5.37 4.22 -14.56
C GLY A 302 -6.02 2.88 -14.92
N LYS A 303 -5.96 2.45 -16.19
CA LYS A 303 -6.71 1.27 -16.65
C LYS A 303 -5.87 0.01 -16.80
N LYS A 304 -4.56 0.15 -16.76
CA LYS A 304 -3.59 -0.94 -16.91
C LYS A 304 -2.35 -0.65 -16.08
N TYR A 305 -1.69 -1.70 -15.63
CA TYR A 305 -0.33 -1.61 -15.16
C TYR A 305 0.64 -1.59 -16.35
N GLN A 306 1.81 -1.00 -16.16
CA GLN A 306 2.90 -0.93 -17.12
C GLN A 306 4.24 -0.74 -16.41
N HIS A 307 5.33 -0.96 -17.13
CA HIS A 307 6.70 -0.75 -16.66
C HIS A 307 7.62 -0.30 -17.81
N GLY A 308 8.92 -0.16 -17.54
CA GLY A 308 9.94 0.25 -18.52
C GLY A 308 10.14 1.76 -18.64
N GLY A 309 9.51 2.55 -17.78
CA GLY A 309 9.66 4.00 -17.69
C GLY A 309 10.69 4.47 -16.64
N SER A 310 10.89 5.79 -16.59
CA SER A 310 11.85 6.46 -15.70
C SER A 310 11.27 6.86 -14.34
N SER A 311 10.06 6.41 -13.99
CA SER A 311 9.43 6.77 -12.72
C SER A 311 10.14 6.11 -11.54
N TRP A 312 10.03 6.70 -10.35
CA TRP A 312 10.61 6.06 -9.16
C TRP A 312 9.92 4.72 -8.84
N LEU A 313 8.63 4.59 -9.18
CA LEU A 313 7.85 3.36 -9.01
C LEU A 313 8.44 2.18 -9.79
N GLU A 314 9.06 2.48 -10.93
CA GLU A 314 9.67 1.50 -11.84
C GLU A 314 11.15 1.26 -11.51
N ASN A 315 11.83 2.21 -10.86
CA ASN A 315 13.28 2.21 -10.70
C ASN A 315 13.78 2.05 -9.27
N TRP A 316 12.89 2.04 -8.28
CA TRP A 316 13.24 1.77 -6.88
C TRP A 316 12.70 0.41 -6.47
N ILE A 317 13.63 -0.52 -6.27
CA ILE A 317 13.35 -1.93 -6.08
C ILE A 317 13.83 -2.42 -4.71
N PRO A 318 13.19 -3.42 -4.11
CA PRO A 318 13.69 -4.07 -2.92
C PRO A 318 14.87 -4.99 -3.28
N VAL A 319 15.90 -4.98 -2.43
CA VAL A 319 16.98 -5.95 -2.36
C VAL A 319 17.00 -6.49 -0.95
N VAL A 320 16.81 -7.79 -0.82
CA VAL A 320 16.51 -8.45 0.45
C VAL A 320 17.54 -9.55 0.66
N THR A 321 18.26 -9.47 1.77
CA THR A 321 19.26 -10.45 2.16
C THR A 321 18.70 -11.34 3.25
N TYR A 322 18.62 -12.62 2.96
CA TYR A 322 18.26 -13.70 3.86
C TYR A 322 19.55 -14.42 4.29
N LEU A 323 19.73 -14.57 5.60
CA LEU A 323 20.90 -15.23 6.18
C LEU A 323 20.52 -16.65 6.63
N PRO A 324 21.45 -17.62 6.55
CA PRO A 324 21.22 -18.97 7.02
C PRO A 324 20.72 -19.00 8.46
N LYS A 325 19.64 -19.72 8.73
CA LYS A 325 19.00 -19.75 10.04
C LYS A 325 19.93 -20.27 11.15
N HIS A 326 20.85 -21.17 10.80
CA HIS A 326 21.79 -21.75 11.76
C HIS A 326 22.70 -20.71 12.43
N LEU A 327 22.96 -19.57 11.77
CA LEU A 327 23.77 -18.46 12.31
C LEU A 327 23.10 -17.74 13.49
N PHE A 328 21.81 -17.97 13.73
CA PHE A 328 21.03 -17.33 14.79
C PHE A 328 20.68 -18.27 15.94
N SER A 329 20.83 -19.59 15.75
CA SER A 329 20.54 -20.61 16.77
C SER A 329 21.56 -20.68 17.90
N ASP A 330 22.77 -20.13 17.72
CA ASP A 330 23.84 -20.19 18.73
C ASP A 330 23.84 -19.02 19.73
N LYS A 331 22.84 -18.12 19.69
CA LYS A 331 22.71 -16.98 20.62
C LYS A 331 21.76 -17.23 21.81
N LEU A 332 21.37 -18.48 22.04
CA LEU A 332 20.62 -18.91 23.22
C LEU A 332 21.40 -20.04 23.92
N LEU A 333 22.53 -19.70 24.53
CA LEU A 333 23.18 -20.48 25.59
C LEU A 333 23.63 -19.54 26.71
#